data_AF-A0A955JXC7-F1
#
_entry.id   AF-A0A955JXC7-F1
#
_cell.length_a   1.000
_cell.length_b   1.000
_cell.length_c   1.000
_cell.angle_alpha   90.00
_cell.angle_beta   90.00
_cell.angle_gamma   90.00
#
_symmetry.space_group_name_H-M   'P 1'
#
loop_
_entity.id
_entity.type
_entity.pdbx_description
1 polymer ?
#
loop_
_entity_poly.entity_id
_entity_poly.type
_entity_poly.pdbx_seq_one_letter_code
_entity_poly.pdbx_strand_id
1 'polypeptide(L)'
;MAIEFDQDIKARFLEVLSETANVTEARKAVGLTARRLFLLKESDPEFSRDWELCFNIGISSLESEAVRRAKDGVPEPVWYKGEEVGSVQKYSDGLLQFLLKGNMREKYGDRIQADLRTITIPQEKLKALSDEELQALANITEKLVPPEGS
;
A
#
# COMPACT_ATOMS: atom_id res chain seq x y z
N MET A 1 18.50 24.27 21.39
CA MET A 1 17.13 24.78 21.68
C MET A 1 16.18 23.68 21.23
N ALA A 2 15.63 22.90 22.16
CA ALA A 2 14.64 21.90 21.81
C ALA A 2 13.39 22.65 21.34
N ILE A 3 12.91 22.35 20.14
CA ILE A 3 11.64 22.88 19.67
C ILE A 3 10.58 22.10 20.45
N GLU A 4 10.01 22.72 21.48
CA GLU A 4 8.90 22.14 22.22
C GLU A 4 7.68 22.15 21.29
N PHE A 5 7.22 20.97 20.90
CA PHE A 5 6.05 20.81 20.03
C PHE A 5 4.82 20.65 20.91
N ASP A 6 3.85 21.54 20.69
CA ASP A 6 2.57 21.58 21.42
C ASP A 6 1.83 20.23 21.33
N GLN A 7 1.35 19.74 22.46
CA GLN A 7 0.58 18.50 22.56
C GLN A 7 -0.73 18.60 21.76
N ASP A 8 -1.32 19.79 21.68
CA ASP A 8 -2.55 20.04 20.90
C ASP A 8 -2.30 19.87 19.40
N ILE A 9 -1.12 20.27 18.92
CA ILE A 9 -0.69 20.07 17.53
C ILE A 9 -0.56 18.58 17.22
N LYS A 10 0.06 17.80 18.12
CA LYS A 10 0.19 16.35 17.94
C LYS A 10 -1.18 15.67 17.90
N ALA A 11 -2.03 15.99 18.87
CA ALA A 11 -3.37 15.42 18.97
C ALA A 11 -4.20 15.71 17.71
N ARG A 12 -4.24 16.98 17.26
CA ARG A 12 -5.00 17.35 16.05
C ARG A 12 -4.44 16.70 14.78
N PHE A 13 -3.12 16.55 14.68
CA PHE A 13 -2.51 15.86 13.57
C PHE A 13 -2.93 14.38 13.51
N LEU A 14 -2.85 13.68 14.66
CA LEU A 14 -3.19 12.27 14.78
C LEU A 14 -4.68 12.00 14.52
N GLU A 15 -5.55 12.89 15.01
CA GLU A 15 -7.00 12.84 14.74
C GLU A 15 -7.28 12.84 13.23
N VAL A 16 -6.83 13.86 12.51
CA VAL A 16 -7.05 13.97 11.05
C VAL A 16 -6.39 12.81 10.30
N LEU A 17 -5.23 12.34 10.77
CA LEU A 17 -4.56 11.19 10.15
C LEU A 17 -5.39 9.91 10.29
N SER A 18 -6.04 9.70 11.44
CA SER A 18 -6.89 8.53 11.68
C SER A 18 -8.22 8.56 10.91
N GLU A 19 -8.71 9.75 10.57
CA GLU A 19 -9.91 9.91 9.75
C GLU A 19 -9.62 9.72 8.25
N THR A 20 -8.45 10.16 7.78
CA THR A 20 -8.19 10.33 6.35
C THR A 20 -7.12 9.41 5.77
N ALA A 21 -6.25 8.85 6.62
CA ALA A 21 -4.98 8.24 6.23
C ALA A 21 -4.13 9.14 5.30
N ASN A 22 -4.32 10.47 5.33
CA ASN A 22 -3.66 11.41 4.44
C ASN A 22 -2.72 12.33 5.22
N VAL A 23 -1.42 12.00 5.20
CA VAL A 23 -0.37 12.78 5.86
C VAL A 23 -0.32 14.23 5.37
N THR A 24 -0.57 14.48 4.09
CA THR A 24 -0.55 15.85 3.56
C THR A 24 -1.69 16.68 4.11
N GLU A 25 -2.87 16.09 4.23
CA GLU A 25 -4.06 16.73 4.79
C GLU A 25 -3.91 16.97 6.30
N ALA A 26 -3.54 15.93 7.06
CA ALA A 26 -3.26 16.04 8.49
C ALA A 26 -2.20 17.11 8.79
N ARG A 27 -1.14 17.17 7.99
CA ARG A 27 -0.12 18.22 8.09
C ARG A 27 -0.68 19.62 7.85
N LYS A 28 -1.52 19.80 6.82
CA LYS A 28 -2.15 21.09 6.53
C LYS A 28 -3.06 21.53 7.68
N ALA A 29 -3.79 20.60 8.30
CA ALA A 29 -4.68 20.88 9.41
C ALA A 29 -3.96 21.48 10.64
N VAL A 30 -2.67 21.16 10.82
CA VAL A 30 -1.86 21.69 11.93
C VAL A 30 -0.84 22.76 11.52
N GLY A 31 -0.85 23.19 10.26
CA GLY A 31 0.00 24.27 9.76
C GLY A 31 1.51 23.99 9.77
N LEU A 32 1.94 22.72 9.91
CA LEU A 32 3.36 22.36 9.94
C LEU A 32 3.93 22.19 8.52
N THR A 33 5.22 22.50 8.35
CA THR A 33 5.95 22.08 7.14
C THR A 33 6.31 20.59 7.25
N ALA A 34 6.52 19.92 6.11
CA ALA A 34 6.90 18.50 6.12
C ALA A 34 8.18 18.27 6.94
N ARG A 35 9.18 19.14 6.78
CA ARG A 35 10.44 19.07 7.55
C ARG A 35 10.19 19.11 9.07
N ARG A 36 9.34 20.03 9.55
CA ARG A 36 9.05 20.14 11.00
C ARG A 36 8.32 18.90 11.51
N LEU A 37 7.38 18.38 10.72
CA LEU A 37 6.60 17.19 11.07
C LEU A 37 7.49 15.93 11.19
N PHE A 38 8.42 15.72 10.26
CA PHE A 38 9.34 14.59 10.33
C PHE A 38 10.37 14.74 11.45
N LEU A 39 10.88 15.96 11.70
CA LEU A 39 11.74 16.21 12.88
C LEU A 39 11.02 15.88 14.18
N LEU A 40 9.74 16.26 14.29
CA LEU A 40 8.90 15.87 15.43
C LEU A 40 8.78 14.35 15.54
N LYS A 41 8.45 13.64 14.45
CA LYS A 41 8.36 12.16 14.42
C LYS A 41 9.68 11.49 14.84
N GLU A 42 10.82 12.05 14.44
CA GLU A 42 12.14 11.53 14.81
C GLU A 42 12.49 11.79 16.28
N SER A 43 12.15 12.98 16.79
CA SER A 43 12.47 13.37 18.17
C SER A 43 11.55 12.79 19.24
N ASP A 44 10.38 12.28 18.85
CA ASP A 44 9.32 11.82 19.75
C ASP A 44 8.85 10.40 19.37
N PRO A 45 9.41 9.36 20.01
CA PRO A 45 9.03 7.97 19.75
C PRO A 45 7.56 7.66 20.06
N GLU A 46 6.93 8.33 21.02
CA GLU A 46 5.52 8.12 21.36
C GLU A 46 4.63 8.64 20.23
N PHE A 47 4.90 9.86 19.77
CA PHE A 47 4.22 10.42 18.60
C PHE A 47 4.43 9.58 17.33
N SER A 48 5.64 9.03 17.12
CA SER A 48 5.92 8.14 15.99
C SER A 48 5.07 6.87 16.03
N ARG A 49 4.91 6.26 17.21
CA ARG A 49 4.08 5.08 17.39
C ARG A 49 2.60 5.40 17.18
N ASP A 50 2.13 6.50 17.78
CA ASP A 50 0.74 6.92 17.67
C ASP A 50 0.38 7.31 16.24
N TRP A 51 1.32 7.90 15.50
CA TRP A 51 1.17 8.13 14.06
C TRP A 51 0.88 6.85 13.31
N GLU A 52 1.70 5.81 13.50
CA GLU A 52 1.55 4.54 12.81
C GLU A 52 0.21 3.88 13.15
N LEU A 53 -0.19 3.93 14.43
CA LEU A 53 -1.50 3.47 14.88
C LEU A 53 -2.64 4.22 14.18
N CYS A 54 -2.65 5.55 14.24
CA CYS A 54 -3.68 6.38 13.63
C CYS A 54 -3.74 6.19 12.11
N PHE A 55 -2.59 6.13 11.43
CA PHE A 55 -2.53 5.86 10.01
C PHE A 55 -3.19 4.52 9.66
N ASN A 56 -2.88 3.46 10.41
CA ASN A 56 -3.48 2.14 10.20
C ASN A 56 -4.99 2.14 10.45
N ILE A 57 -5.47 2.87 11.46
CA ILE A 57 -6.92 3.06 11.69
C ILE A 57 -7.59 3.69 10.46
N GLY A 58 -6.99 4.74 9.89
CA GLY A 58 -7.49 5.38 8.68
C GLY A 58 -7.48 4.44 7.47
N ILE A 59 -6.42 3.65 7.29
CA ILE A 59 -6.35 2.63 6.23
C ILE A 59 -7.45 1.58 6.40
N SER A 60 -7.67 1.06 7.61
CA SER A 60 -8.74 0.09 7.89
C SER A 60 -10.14 0.66 7.60
N SER A 61 -10.36 1.96 7.85
CA SER A 61 -11.59 2.65 7.46
C SER A 61 -11.78 2.69 5.93
N LEU A 62 -10.72 3.02 5.19
CA LEU A 62 -10.73 3.02 3.72
C LEU A 62 -10.99 1.62 3.15
N GLU A 63 -10.38 0.58 3.72
CA GLU A 63 -10.64 -0.82 3.35
C GLU A 63 -12.10 -1.20 3.58
N SER A 64 -12.66 -0.82 4.72
CA SER A 64 -14.07 -1.07 5.05
C SER A 64 -15.02 -0.39 4.04
N GLU A 65 -14.73 0.86 3.67
CA GLU A 65 -15.52 1.56 2.65
C GLU A 65 -15.35 0.94 1.26
N ALA A 66 -14.15 0.44 0.92
CA ALA A 66 -13.92 -0.29 -0.32
C ALA A 66 -14.76 -1.57 -0.38
N VAL A 67 -14.81 -2.33 0.72
CA VAL A 67 -15.66 -3.53 0.85
C VAL A 67 -17.13 -3.16 0.70
N ARG A 68 -17.61 -2.11 1.38
CA ARG A 68 -19.00 -1.66 1.30
C ARG A 68 -19.38 -1.25 -0.13
N ARG A 69 -18.54 -0.48 -0.83
CA ARG A 69 -18.78 -0.09 -2.24
C ARG A 69 -18.74 -1.28 -3.20
N ALA A 70 -17.87 -2.25 -2.95
CA ALA A 70 -17.77 -3.43 -3.78
C ALA A 70 -18.99 -4.36 -3.59
N LYS A 71 -19.37 -4.62 -2.34
CA LYS A 71 -20.39 -5.60 -1.97
C LYS A 71 -21.81 -5.06 -2.00
N ASP A 72 -22.01 -3.88 -1.42
CA ASP A 72 -23.34 -3.29 -1.22
C ASP A 72 -23.63 -2.21 -2.28
N GLY A 73 -22.59 -1.66 -2.91
CA GLY A 73 -22.70 -0.62 -3.94
C GLY A 73 -22.92 0.79 -3.38
N VAL A 74 -23.09 1.76 -4.26
CA VAL A 74 -23.53 3.13 -3.96
C VAL A 74 -24.69 3.54 -4.86
N PRO A 75 -25.62 4.38 -4.39
CA PRO A 75 -26.62 4.97 -5.27
C PRO A 75 -25.93 5.88 -6.30
N GLU A 76 -26.18 5.62 -7.58
CA GLU A 76 -25.78 6.49 -8.69
C GLU A 76 -27.04 7.15 -9.27
N PRO A 77 -27.11 8.50 -9.33
CA PRO A 77 -28.27 9.20 -9.83
C PRO A 77 -28.46 8.96 -11.33
N VAL A 78 -29.70 8.73 -11.74
CA VAL A 78 -30.12 8.59 -13.13
C VAL A 78 -30.68 9.92 -13.61
N TRP A 79 -30.08 10.47 -14.67
CA TRP A 79 -30.47 11.75 -15.24
C TRP A 79 -31.21 11.57 -16.56
N TYR A 80 -32.33 12.29 -16.71
CA TYR A 80 -33.06 12.38 -17.97
C TYR A 80 -33.41 13.84 -18.23
N LYS A 81 -32.98 14.37 -19.39
CA LYS A 81 -33.20 15.77 -19.80
C LYS A 81 -32.77 16.82 -18.75
N GLY A 82 -31.72 16.55 -17.99
CA GLY A 82 -31.17 17.48 -17.00
C GLY A 82 -31.84 17.41 -15.63
N GLU A 83 -32.83 16.54 -15.45
CA GLU A 83 -33.46 16.27 -14.16
C GLU A 83 -33.06 14.88 -13.64
N GLU A 84 -32.82 14.78 -12.33
CA GLU A 84 -32.62 13.51 -11.66
C GLU A 84 -33.97 12.80 -11.56
N VAL A 85 -34.08 11.63 -12.19
CA VAL A 85 -35.34 10.86 -12.27
C VAL A 85 -35.34 9.61 -11.38
N GLY A 86 -34.25 9.38 -10.64
CA GLY A 86 -34.11 8.27 -9.71
C GLY A 86 -32.64 7.91 -9.46
N SER A 87 -32.40 6.75 -8.87
CA SER A 87 -31.06 6.23 -8.63
C SER A 87 -30.98 4.73 -8.91
N VAL A 88 -29.83 4.26 -9.36
CA VAL A 88 -29.50 2.82 -9.46
C VAL A 88 -28.43 2.45 -8.47
N GLN A 89 -28.49 1.24 -7.91
CA GLN A 89 -27.43 0.73 -7.05
C GLN A 89 -26.23 0.31 -7.92
N LYS A 90 -25.11 1.01 -7.80
CA LYS A 90 -23.86 0.76 -8.54
C LYS A 90 -22.84 0.06 -7.67
N TYR A 91 -22.50 -1.17 -8.06
CA TYR A 91 -21.45 -1.96 -7.44
C TYR A 91 -20.10 -1.63 -8.09
N SER A 92 -19.01 -1.84 -7.36
CA SER A 92 -17.65 -1.64 -7.87
C SER A 92 -16.92 -2.97 -8.05
N ASP A 93 -17.04 -3.55 -9.24
CA ASP A 93 -16.35 -4.81 -9.59
C ASP A 93 -14.83 -4.66 -9.54
N GLY A 94 -14.31 -3.46 -9.86
CA GLY A 94 -12.89 -3.15 -9.74
C GLY A 94 -12.40 -3.21 -8.30
N LEU A 95 -13.14 -2.64 -7.34
CA LEU A 95 -12.82 -2.76 -5.92
C LEU A 95 -12.98 -4.21 -5.44
N LEU A 96 -14.02 -4.92 -5.90
CA LEU A 96 -14.21 -6.33 -5.58
C LEU A 96 -13.00 -7.16 -6.04
N GLN A 97 -12.58 -7.01 -7.29
CA GLN A 97 -11.42 -7.71 -7.84
C GLN A 97 -10.14 -7.33 -7.08
N PHE A 98 -9.93 -6.03 -6.79
CA PHE A 98 -8.77 -5.55 -6.04
C PHE A 98 -8.69 -6.19 -4.64
N LEU A 99 -9.81 -6.21 -3.92
CA LEU A 99 -9.90 -6.82 -2.59
C LEU A 99 -9.65 -8.33 -2.63
N LEU A 100 -10.19 -9.05 -3.63
CA LEU A 100 -9.94 -10.49 -3.80
C LEU A 100 -8.47 -10.78 -4.13
N LYS A 101 -7.85 -9.97 -5.00
CA LYS A 101 -6.43 -10.07 -5.35
C LYS A 101 -5.50 -9.82 -4.17
N GLY A 102 -5.83 -8.84 -3.33
CA GLY A 102 -5.06 -8.50 -2.14
C GLY A 102 -5.17 -9.55 -1.03
N ASN A 103 -6.41 -9.94 -0.68
CA ASN A 103 -6.68 -10.83 0.45
C ASN A 103 -6.52 -12.33 0.13
N MET A 104 -6.65 -12.71 -1.15
CA MET A 104 -6.54 -14.10 -1.61
C MET A 104 -5.57 -14.21 -2.79
N ARG A 105 -4.36 -13.66 -2.58
CA ARG A 105 -3.33 -13.54 -3.62
C ARG A 105 -2.95 -14.87 -4.28
N GLU A 106 -2.92 -15.96 -3.52
CA GLU A 106 -2.61 -17.29 -4.08
C GLU A 106 -3.62 -17.72 -5.16
N LYS A 107 -4.90 -17.36 -4.99
CA LYS A 107 -5.99 -17.77 -5.87
C LYS A 107 -6.27 -16.78 -6.99
N TYR A 108 -6.23 -15.48 -6.69
CA TYR A 108 -6.65 -14.42 -7.61
C TYR A 108 -5.54 -13.46 -8.03
N GLY A 109 -4.38 -13.51 -7.37
CA GLY A 109 -3.25 -12.64 -7.67
C GLY A 109 -2.74 -12.80 -9.09
N ASP A 110 -2.21 -11.72 -9.65
CA ASP A 110 -1.63 -11.74 -10.98
C ASP A 110 -0.39 -12.65 -11.01
N ARG A 111 -0.42 -13.66 -11.88
CA ARG A 111 0.74 -14.54 -12.13
C ARG A 111 1.71 -13.78 -13.00
N ILE A 112 2.85 -13.42 -12.44
CA ILE A 112 3.97 -12.91 -13.23
C ILE A 112 4.66 -14.13 -13.84
N GLN A 113 4.36 -14.43 -15.11
CA GLN A 113 5.22 -15.30 -15.91
C GLN A 113 6.41 -14.45 -16.37
N ALA A 114 7.52 -14.56 -15.64
CA ALA A 114 8.79 -14.09 -16.16
C ALA A 114 9.21 -15.07 -17.28
N ASP A 115 9.11 -14.65 -18.53
CA ASP A 115 9.79 -15.31 -19.64
C ASP A 115 11.29 -15.09 -19.44
N LEU A 116 11.90 -15.92 -18.59
CA LEU A 116 13.34 -16.00 -18.37
C LEU A 116 13.97 -16.56 -19.65
N ARG A 117 14.01 -15.74 -20.71
CA ARG A 117 14.81 -16.06 -21.90
C ARG A 117 16.24 -16.13 -21.46
N THR A 118 16.76 -17.35 -21.37
CA THR A 118 18.15 -17.77 -21.18
C THR A 118 19.09 -16.63 -20.81
N ILE A 119 19.40 -16.47 -19.52
CA ILE A 119 20.51 -15.60 -19.11
C ILE A 119 21.80 -16.34 -19.48
N THR A 120 22.32 -16.09 -20.69
CA THR A 120 23.64 -16.57 -21.08
C THR A 120 24.69 -15.73 -20.37
N ILE A 121 25.26 -16.25 -19.29
CA ILE A 121 26.40 -15.64 -18.63
C ILE A 121 27.67 -16.06 -19.40
N PRO A 122 28.46 -15.13 -19.96
CA PRO A 122 29.74 -15.47 -20.56
C PRO A 122 30.65 -16.15 -19.53
N GLN A 123 31.35 -17.23 -19.90
CA GLN A 123 32.20 -17.98 -18.97
C GLN A 123 33.25 -17.12 -18.25
N GLU A 124 33.73 -16.05 -18.90
CA GLU A 124 34.66 -15.08 -18.32
C GLU A 124 34.07 -14.37 -17.10
N LYS A 125 32.78 -14.05 -17.13
CA LYS A 125 32.09 -13.44 -15.98
C LYS A 125 31.83 -14.44 -14.88
N LEU A 126 31.61 -15.71 -15.22
CA LEU A 126 31.42 -16.78 -14.24
C LEU A 126 32.71 -17.03 -13.42
N LYS A 127 33.87 -16.94 -14.07
CA LYS A 127 35.19 -17.08 -13.42
C LYS A 127 35.59 -15.88 -12.55
N ALA A 128 34.91 -14.74 -12.73
CA ALA A 128 35.15 -13.54 -11.94
C ALA A 128 34.29 -13.49 -10.67
N LEU A 129 33.37 -14.44 -10.48
CA LEU A 129 32.55 -14.56 -9.30
C LEU A 129 33.33 -15.24 -8.18
N SER A 130 33.10 -14.78 -6.96
CA SER A 130 33.56 -15.48 -5.75
C SER A 130 32.81 -16.80 -5.55
N ASP A 131 33.37 -17.68 -4.73
CA ASP A 131 32.74 -18.96 -4.36
C ASP A 131 31.36 -18.75 -3.70
N GLU A 132 31.20 -17.66 -2.94
CA GLU A 132 29.93 -17.30 -2.31
C GLU A 132 28.86 -16.90 -3.34
N GLU A 133 29.24 -16.11 -4.35
CA GLU A 133 28.34 -15.73 -5.44
C GLU A 133 27.99 -16.92 -6.35
N LEU A 134 28.93 -17.84 -6.57
CA LEU A 134 28.69 -19.08 -7.30
C LEU A 134 27.71 -20.00 -6.54
N GLN A 135 27.85 -20.11 -5.22
CA GLN A 135 26.94 -20.89 -4.39
C GLN A 135 25.53 -20.27 -4.39
N ALA A 136 25.43 -18.94 -4.33
CA ALA A 136 24.14 -18.25 -4.43
C ALA A 136 23.44 -18.51 -5.78
N LEU A 137 24.19 -18.48 -6.88
CA LEU A 137 23.67 -18.82 -8.21
C LEU A 137 23.21 -20.28 -8.31
N ALA A 138 23.96 -21.23 -7.74
CA ALA A 138 23.58 -22.64 -7.72
C ALA A 138 22.26 -22.85 -6.95
N ASN A 139 22.14 -22.25 -5.77
CA ASN A 139 20.94 -22.34 -4.92
C ASN A 139 19.69 -21.75 -5.60
N ILE A 140 19.86 -20.65 -6.35
CA ILE A 140 18.77 -20.03 -7.10
C ILE A 140 18.39 -20.93 -8.29
N THR A 141 19.37 -21.46 -9.02
CA THR A 141 19.14 -22.33 -10.18
C THR A 141 18.38 -23.59 -9.77
N GLU A 142 18.77 -24.26 -8.68
CA GLU A 142 18.08 -25.45 -8.15
C GLU A 142 16.61 -25.18 -7.79
N LYS A 143 16.31 -24.00 -7.23
CA LYS A 143 14.92 -23.59 -6.91
C LYS A 143 14.08 -23.23 -8.14
N LEU A 144 14.72 -22.88 -9.25
CA LEU A 144 14.07 -22.47 -10.49
C LEU A 144 13.92 -23.62 -11.49
N VAL A 145 14.67 -24.72 -11.34
CA VAL A 145 14.46 -25.93 -12.12
C VAL A 145 13.14 -26.57 -11.69
N PRO A 146 12.14 -26.72 -12.58
CA PRO A 146 10.91 -27.42 -12.26
C PRO A 146 11.24 -28.85 -11.84
N PRO A 147 10.54 -29.45 -10.85
CA PRO A 147 10.73 -30.86 -10.54
C PRO A 147 10.48 -31.69 -11.80
N GLU A 148 11.39 -32.62 -12.12
CA GLU A 148 11.26 -33.46 -13.30
C GLU A 148 9.90 -34.20 -13.28
N GLY A 149 9.03 -33.89 -14.24
CA GLY A 149 7.73 -34.55 -14.41
C GLY A 149 6.47 -33.72 -14.09
N SER A 150 6.39 -32.48 -14.57
CA SER A 150 5.11 -31.71 -14.65
C SER A 150 4.69 -31.49 -16.09
#